data_AF-A0A1C5WH94-F1
#
_entry.id   AF-A0A1C5WH94-F1
#
_cell.length_a   1.000
_cell.length_b   1.000
_cell.length_c   1.000
_cell.angle_alpha   90.00
_cell.angle_beta   90.00
_cell.angle_gamma   90.00
#
_symmetry.space_group_name_H-M   'P 1'
#
loop_
_entity.id
_entity.type
_entity.pdbx_description
1 polymer ?
#
loop_
_entity_poly.entity_id
_entity_poly.type
_entity_poly.pdbx_seq_one_letter_code
_entity_poly.pdbx_strand_id
1 'polypeptide(L)'
;MIASKATILCLYEILKKYTDESHILSAEKIREKLKSIYDVDMERRAIYRNIEALRSMGIEIAGYQDNREGYFLIGREFELSEIRLLCDAVAASDMIKESSGKIIIKKLLES
;
A
#
# COMPACT_ATOMS: atom_id res chain seq x y z
N MET A 1 -5.71 -21.03 -9.92
CA MET A 1 -4.28 -20.66 -9.87
C MET A 1 -4.15 -19.25 -10.45
N ILE A 2 -3.63 -18.30 -9.67
CA ILE A 2 -3.46 -16.92 -10.14
C ILE A 2 -2.45 -16.90 -11.29
N ALA A 3 -2.76 -16.20 -12.38
CA ALA A 3 -1.86 -16.10 -13.51
C ALA A 3 -0.54 -15.45 -13.08
N SER A 4 0.60 -15.92 -13.62
CA SER A 4 1.93 -15.38 -13.27
C SER A 4 2.01 -13.85 -13.41
N LYS A 5 1.36 -13.28 -14.43
CA LYS A 5 1.28 -11.81 -14.64
C LYS A 5 0.47 -11.07 -13.57
N ALA A 6 -0.50 -11.71 -12.93
CA ALA A 6 -1.32 -11.10 -11.88
C ALA A 6 -0.62 -11.09 -10.51
N THR A 7 0.49 -11.83 -10.36
CA THR A 7 1.21 -11.93 -9.08
C THR A 7 1.86 -10.61 -8.66
N ILE A 8 2.16 -9.70 -9.59
CA ILE A 8 2.62 -8.33 -9.30
C ILE A 8 1.55 -7.52 -8.57
N LEU A 9 0.27 -7.71 -8.92
CA LEU A 9 -0.85 -7.05 -8.25
C LEU A 9 -1.03 -7.61 -6.84
N CYS A 10 -0.87 -8.92 -6.66
CA CYS A 10 -0.88 -9.53 -5.32
C CYS A 10 0.21 -8.97 -4.41
N LEU A 11 1.42 -8.75 -4.97
CA LEU A 11 2.52 -8.11 -4.23
C LEU A 11 2.18 -6.67 -3.86
N TYR A 12 1.66 -5.89 -4.81
CA TYR A 12 1.25 -4.50 -4.58
C TYR A 12 0.18 -4.39 -3.48
N GLU A 13 -0.86 -5.22 -3.52
CA GLU A 13 -1.90 -5.24 -2.48
C GLU A 13 -1.35 -5.59 -1.10
N ILE A 14 -0.36 -6.48 -1.01
CA ILE A 14 0.30 -6.78 0.27
C ILE A 14 1.10 -5.60 0.80
N LEU A 15 1.89 -4.95 -0.07
CA LEU A 15 2.65 -3.77 0.32
C LEU A 15 1.70 -2.66 0.77
N LYS A 16 0.66 -2.39 0.00
CA LYS A 16 -0.33 -1.34 0.31
C LYS A 16 -1.09 -1.59 1.62
N LYS A 17 -1.45 -2.85 1.93
CA LYS A 17 -2.32 -3.16 3.07
C LYS A 17 -1.56 -3.46 4.36
N TYR A 18 -0.34 -3.98 4.26
CA TYR A 18 0.40 -4.51 5.41
C TYR A 18 1.76 -3.84 5.62
N THR A 19 2.09 -2.80 4.83
CA THR A 19 3.33 -2.04 5.02
C THR A 19 3.07 -0.55 5.06
N ASP A 20 3.84 0.11 5.91
CA ASP A 20 3.96 1.56 6.03
C ASP A 20 5.33 1.85 6.66
N GLU A 21 5.64 3.11 6.94
CA GLU A 21 6.90 3.54 7.56
C GLU A 21 7.19 2.88 8.92
N SER A 22 6.15 2.43 9.63
CA SER A 22 6.27 1.72 10.92
C SER A 22 6.21 0.19 10.79
N HIS A 23 5.72 -0.33 9.65
CA HIS A 23 5.48 -1.75 9.41
C HIS A 23 6.24 -2.26 8.18
N ILE A 24 7.55 -2.42 8.32
CA ILE A 24 8.41 -2.89 7.23
C ILE A 24 8.35 -4.42 7.10
N LEU A 25 8.26 -4.93 5.86
CA LEU A 25 8.27 -6.36 5.58
C LEU A 25 9.52 -6.81 4.83
N SER A 26 10.18 -7.85 5.34
CA SER A 26 11.25 -8.52 4.60
C SER A 26 10.69 -9.30 3.41
N ALA A 27 11.55 -9.61 2.43
CA ALA A 27 11.16 -10.43 1.28
C ALA A 27 10.59 -11.80 1.70
N GLU A 28 11.03 -12.37 2.82
CA GLU A 28 10.48 -13.63 3.33
C GLU A 28 9.06 -13.46 3.87
N LYS A 29 8.81 -12.44 4.70
CA LYS A 29 7.46 -12.16 5.21
C LYS A 29 6.47 -11.85 4.09
N ILE A 30 6.94 -11.18 3.03
CA ILE A 30 6.14 -10.95 1.82
C ILE A 30 5.75 -12.28 1.15
N ARG A 31 6.68 -13.23 1.02
CA ARG A 31 6.40 -14.57 0.46
C ARG A 31 5.40 -15.34 1.31
N GLU A 32 5.57 -15.32 2.62
CA GLU A 32 4.65 -15.98 3.55
C GLU A 32 3.22 -15.43 3.41
N LYS A 33 3.07 -14.10 3.34
CA LYS A 33 1.77 -13.45 3.11
C LYS A 33 1.19 -13.77 1.73
N LEU A 34 2.01 -13.76 0.68
CA LEU A 34 1.57 -14.13 -0.68
C LEU A 34 1.05 -15.56 -0.73
N LYS A 35 1.75 -16.49 -0.06
CA LYS A 35 1.35 -17.89 0.02
C LYS A 35 0.08 -18.06 0.87
N SER A 36 -0.01 -17.36 2.01
CA SER A 36 -1.14 -17.50 2.93
C SER A 36 -2.44 -16.87 2.40
N ILE A 37 -2.37 -15.73 1.71
CA ILE A 37 -3.57 -14.96 1.30
C ILE A 37 -4.02 -15.36 -0.10
N TYR A 38 -3.07 -15.59 -1.01
CA TYR A 38 -3.35 -15.76 -2.44
C TYR A 38 -2.92 -17.13 -2.99
N ASP A 39 -2.35 -18.01 -2.16
CA ASP A 39 -1.73 -19.29 -2.58
C ASP A 39 -0.70 -19.12 -3.70
N VAL A 40 0.02 -17.99 -3.68
CA VAL A 40 1.09 -17.67 -4.63
C VAL A 40 2.44 -17.98 -3.99
N ASP A 41 3.17 -18.94 -4.56
CA ASP A 41 4.60 -19.10 -4.25
C ASP A 41 5.42 -18.28 -5.24
N MET A 42 6.09 -17.26 -4.72
CA MET A 42 6.90 -16.34 -5.50
C MET A 42 8.35 -16.42 -5.04
N GLU A 43 9.28 -16.60 -5.97
CA GLU A 43 10.71 -16.57 -5.67
C GLU A 43 11.17 -15.17 -5.28
N ARG A 44 12.21 -15.06 -4.44
CA ARG A 44 12.82 -13.78 -4.06
C ARG A 44 13.23 -12.93 -5.27
N ARG A 45 13.78 -13.55 -6.32
CA ARG A 45 14.13 -12.87 -7.58
C ARG A 45 12.92 -12.26 -8.29
N ALA A 46 11.77 -12.94 -8.25
CA ALA A 46 10.53 -12.44 -8.82
C ALA A 46 9.97 -11.26 -8.01
N ILE A 47 10.08 -11.30 -6.68
CA ILE A 47 9.74 -10.15 -5.82
C ILE A 47 10.56 -8.93 -6.21
N TYR A 48 11.88 -9.03 -6.30
CA TYR A 48 12.72 -7.88 -6.64
C TYR A 48 12.37 -7.30 -8.02
N ARG A 49 12.19 -8.16 -9.04
CA ARG A 49 11.75 -7.69 -10.37
C ARG A 49 10.39 -7.00 -10.34
N ASN A 50 9.44 -7.53 -9.57
CA ASN A 50 8.11 -6.96 -9.45
C ASN A 50 8.15 -5.62 -8.70
N ILE A 51 8.98 -5.48 -7.67
CA ILE A 51 9.17 -4.21 -6.96
C ILE A 51 9.76 -3.14 -7.90
N GLU A 52 10.77 -3.49 -8.69
CA GLU A 52 11.33 -2.57 -9.69
C GLU A 52 10.31 -2.19 -10.77
N ALA A 53 9.47 -3.14 -11.20
CA ALA A 53 8.37 -2.84 -12.11
C ALA A 53 7.34 -1.88 -11.49
N LEU A 54 6.98 -2.05 -10.21
CA LEU A 54 6.09 -1.14 -9.49
C LEU A 54 6.74 0.26 -9.35
N ARG A 55 8.02 0.34 -9.02
CA ARG A 55 8.78 1.61 -8.99
C ARG A 55 8.78 2.32 -10.34
N SER A 56 8.93 1.59 -11.44
CA SER A 56 8.89 2.16 -12.79
C SER A 56 7.53 2.76 -13.17
N MET A 57 6.45 2.37 -12.47
CA MET A 57 5.11 2.94 -12.62
C MET A 57 4.89 4.19 -11.75
N GLY A 58 5.90 4.63 -10.99
CA GLY A 58 5.79 5.76 -10.06
C GLY A 58 5.29 5.39 -8.67
N ILE A 59 5.27 4.09 -8.31
CA ILE A 59 4.94 3.65 -6.96
C ILE A 59 6.21 3.69 -6.11
N GLU A 60 6.25 4.58 -5.13
CA GLU A 60 7.39 4.70 -4.22
C GLU A 60 7.39 3.54 -3.21
N ILE A 61 8.41 2.71 -3.26
CA ILE A 61 8.60 1.57 -2.36
C ILE A 61 10.01 1.71 -1.79
N ALA A 62 10.14 1.83 -0.47
CA ALA A 62 11.43 1.83 0.20
C ALA A 62 12.07 0.46 0.05
N GLY A 63 13.35 0.43 -0.29
CA GLY A 63 14.10 -0.80 -0.47
C GLY A 63 14.92 -1.18 0.75
N TYR A 64 15.32 -2.45 0.81
CA TYR A 64 16.28 -2.92 1.79
C TYR A 64 17.62 -2.16 1.77
N GLN A 65 18.01 -1.60 0.61
CA GLN A 65 19.23 -0.78 0.49
C GLN A 65 19.10 0.55 1.23
N ASP A 66 17.88 1.06 1.41
CA ASP A 66 17.61 2.38 1.97
C ASP A 66 17.46 2.33 3.50
N ASN A 67 16.81 1.29 4.03
CA ASN A 67 16.48 1.15 5.46
C ASN A 67 17.16 -0.04 6.17
N ARG A 68 17.77 -1.00 5.44
CA ARG A 68 18.34 -2.26 5.94
C ARG A 68 17.38 -3.22 6.66
N GLU A 69 16.07 -2.96 6.60
CA GLU A 69 15.03 -3.74 7.29
C GLU A 69 14.12 -4.49 6.31
N GLY A 70 13.79 -3.90 5.16
CA GLY A 70 12.93 -4.54 4.17
C GLY A 70 12.24 -3.58 3.23
N TYR A 71 11.04 -3.96 2.80
CA TYR A 71 10.23 -3.23 1.85
C TYR A 71 8.97 -2.69 2.52
N PHE A 72 8.67 -1.43 2.23
CA PHE A 72 7.39 -0.83 2.57
C PHE A 72 7.01 0.19 1.50
N LEU A 73 5.70 0.44 1.36
CA LEU A 73 5.19 1.47 0.47
C LEU A 73 5.46 2.85 1.10
N ILE A 74 6.20 3.72 0.41
CA ILE A 74 6.41 5.11 0.85
C ILE A 74 5.15 5.87 0.47
N GLY A 75 4.51 6.45 1.48
CA GLY A 75 3.31 7.27 1.32
C GLY A 75 2.03 6.59 1.78
N ARG A 76 1.51 7.05 2.91
CA ARG A 76 0.15 7.62 2.82
C ARG A 76 0.30 8.96 2.11
N GLU A 77 -0.58 9.29 1.18
CA GLU A 77 -0.54 10.60 0.49
C GLU A 77 -0.70 11.77 1.48
N PHE A 78 -1.20 11.50 2.70
CA PHE A 78 -1.51 12.48 3.72
C PHE A 78 -1.00 12.05 5.10
N GLU A 79 -0.39 12.98 5.81
CA GLU A 79 -0.13 12.90 7.24
C GLU A 79 -1.43 12.91 8.05
N LEU A 80 -1.38 12.43 9.30
CA LEU A 80 -2.56 12.41 10.19
C LEU A 80 -3.19 13.80 10.37
N SER A 81 -2.36 14.85 10.44
CA SER A 81 -2.81 16.24 10.52
C SER A 81 -3.51 16.70 9.24
N GLU A 82 -3.02 16.26 8.09
CA GLU A 82 -3.59 16.58 6.77
C GLU A 82 -4.92 15.83 6.56
N ILE A 83 -4.99 14.55 6.95
CA ILE A 83 -6.24 13.77 6.96
C ILE A 83 -7.29 14.46 7.84
N ARG A 84 -6.89 14.93 9.03
CA ARG A 84 -7.79 15.65 9.94
C ARG A 84 -8.32 16.93 9.31
N LEU A 85 -7.43 17.74 8.73
CA LEU A 85 -7.79 18.98 8.04
C LEU A 85 -8.79 18.72 6.90
N LEU A 86 -8.56 17.68 6.08
CA LEU A 86 -9.44 17.31 4.99
C LEU A 86 -10.79 16.80 5.47
N CYS A 87 -10.82 16.03 6.57
CA CYS A 87 -12.07 15.59 7.19
C CYS A 87 -12.89 16.77 7.69
N ASP A 88 -12.25 17.73 8.36
CA ASP A 88 -12.92 18.93 8.88
C ASP A 88 -13.44 19.81 7.71
N ALA A 89 -12.67 19.96 6.62
CA ALA A 89 -13.09 20.69 5.42
C ALA A 89 -14.30 20.03 4.72
N VAL A 90 -14.31 18.70 4.63
CA VAL A 90 -15.44 17.95 4.03
C VAL A 90 -16.67 18.05 4.90
N ALA A 91 -16.53 17.97 6.23
CA ALA A 91 -17.63 18.08 7.17
C ALA A 91 -18.26 19.49 7.21
N ALA A 92 -17.45 20.53 6.99
CA ALA A 92 -17.89 21.92 6.96
C ALA A 92 -18.38 22.42 5.59
N SER A 93 -18.35 21.58 4.55
CA SER A 93 -18.71 21.98 3.19
C SER A 93 -20.22 21.98 2.96
N ASP A 94 -20.79 23.16 2.67
CA ASP A 94 -22.20 23.30 2.29
C ASP A 94 -22.53 22.67 0.91
N MET A 95 -21.50 22.35 0.11
CA MET A 95 -21.66 21.75 -1.22
C MET A 95 -21.76 20.21 -1.16
N ILE A 96 -21.33 19.58 -0.06
CA ILE A 96 -21.25 18.13 0.07
C ILE A 96 -22.43 17.63 0.89
N LYS A 97 -23.24 16.75 0.29
CA LYS A 97 -24.31 16.06 1.02
C LYS A 97 -23.73 15.18 2.12
N GLU A 98 -24.40 15.13 3.27
CA GLU A 98 -23.93 14.39 4.45
C GLU A 98 -23.58 12.91 4.14
N SER A 99 -24.38 12.24 3.31
CA SER A 99 -24.13 10.85 2.89
C SER A 99 -22.84 10.71 2.07
N SER A 100 -22.57 11.64 1.16
CA SER A 100 -21.32 11.70 0.38
C SER A 100 -20.13 12.08 1.26
N GLY A 101 -20.30 13.03 2.18
CA GLY A 101 -19.27 13.45 3.12
C GLY A 101 -18.75 12.31 4.00
N LYS A 102 -19.67 11.48 4.55
CA LYS A 102 -19.30 10.28 5.32
C LYS A 102 -18.47 9.28 4.51
N ILE A 103 -18.78 9.09 3.22
CA ILE A 103 -18.02 8.21 2.34
C ILE A 103 -16.61 8.78 2.09
N ILE A 104 -16.49 10.08 1.85
CA ILE A 104 -15.21 10.74 1.61
C ILE A 104 -14.32 10.67 2.86
N ILE A 105 -14.86 11.01 4.03
CA ILE A 105 -14.14 10.92 5.32
C ILE A 105 -13.64 9.50 5.57
N LYS A 106 -14.49 8.50 5.31
CA LYS A 106 -14.08 7.10 5.45
C LYS A 106 -12.90 6.75 4.54
N LYS A 107 -12.94 7.18 3.27
CA LYS A 107 -11.83 6.96 2.33
C LYS A 107 -10.55 7.66 2.77
N LEU A 108 -10.64 8.87 3.33
CA LEU A 108 -9.48 9.61 3.85
C LEU A 108 -8.84 8.91 5.06
N LEU A 109 -9.64 8.30 5.94
CA LEU A 109 -9.13 7.54 7.09
C LEU A 109 -8.51 6.19 6.69
N GLU A 110 -8.95 5.62 5.58
CA GLU A 110 -8.44 4.38 4.99
C GLU A 110 -7.27 4.61 3.99
N SER A 111 -6.90 5.88 3.78
CA SER A 111 -5.86 6.32 2.85
C SER A 111 -4.45 6.30 3.45
#